data_AF-F0LKC4-F1
#
_entry.id   AF-F0LKC4-F1
#
_cell.length_a   1.000
_cell.length_b   1.000
_cell.length_c   1.000
_cell.angle_alpha   90.00
_cell.angle_beta   90.00
_cell.angle_gamma   90.00
#
_symmetry.space_group_name_H-M   'P 1'
#
loop_
_entity.id
_entity.type
_entity.pdbx_description
1 polymer ?
#
loop_
_entity_poly.entity_id
_entity_poly.type
_entity_poly.pdbx_seq_one_letter_code
_entity_poly.pdbx_strand_id
1 'polypeptide(L)'
;MSLSVSVSPKALTSNEIFNITLRLKNVGAAPVRVIAPMRWISLSIEIYFENGTQIKYSGPRPSLLPPTDENLKVLQPGEEIVGIYEFSWGRRHEDGKIKDWYFPWKGRYRVVVTYNPNVRYSKITLPYWREKTLRAEDWFEVER
;
A
#
# COMPACT_ATOMS: atom_id res chain seq x y z
N MET A 1 -5.03 22.23 -3.05
CA MET A 1 -5.22 20.80 -3.38
C MET A 1 -4.76 19.98 -2.21
N SER A 2 -5.65 19.17 -1.66
CA SER A 2 -5.38 18.38 -0.45
C SER A 2 -5.92 16.98 -0.68
N LEU A 3 -5.03 15.99 -0.68
CA LEU A 3 -5.41 14.58 -0.61
C LEU A 3 -5.06 14.05 0.77
N SER A 4 -5.91 13.18 1.29
CA SER A 4 -5.59 12.37 2.46
C SER A 4 -5.43 10.91 2.05
N VAL A 5 -4.43 10.24 2.61
CA VAL A 5 -4.30 8.78 2.56
C VAL A 5 -4.58 8.23 3.95
N SER A 6 -5.34 7.15 4.03
CA SER A 6 -5.51 6.36 5.25
C SER A 6 -5.30 4.89 4.92
N VAL A 7 -4.85 4.14 5.92
CA VAL A 7 -4.56 2.71 5.82
C VAL A 7 -5.23 1.98 6.98
N SER A 8 -5.77 0.80 6.71
CA SER A 8 -6.31 -0.11 7.73
C SER A 8 -5.86 -1.54 7.40
N PRO A 9 -4.84 -2.07 8.08
CA PRO A 9 -4.43 -3.45 7.98
C PRO A 9 -5.36 -4.37 8.79
N LYS A 10 -5.59 -5.57 8.26
CA LYS A 10 -6.34 -6.63 8.94
C LYS A 10 -5.67 -7.96 8.69
N ALA A 11 -5.16 -8.59 9.75
CA ALA A 11 -4.76 -9.99 9.75
C ALA A 11 -6.01 -10.85 9.97
N LEU A 12 -6.35 -11.73 9.02
CA LEU A 12 -7.63 -12.45 9.06
C LEU A 12 -7.59 -13.78 9.83
N THR A 13 -6.40 -14.37 10.01
CA THR A 13 -6.14 -15.69 10.66
C THR A 13 -6.88 -16.90 10.05
N SER A 14 -6.32 -18.09 10.37
CA SER A 14 -6.40 -19.42 9.72
C SER A 14 -5.97 -19.52 8.25
N ASN A 15 -6.24 -18.53 7.41
CA ASN A 15 -6.00 -18.64 5.96
C ASN A 15 -4.69 -18.00 5.46
N GLU A 16 -3.78 -17.58 6.35
CA GLU A 16 -2.50 -17.01 5.93
C GLU A 16 -2.64 -15.76 5.04
N ILE A 17 -3.74 -15.00 5.21
CA ILE A 17 -4.05 -13.79 4.45
C ILE A 17 -3.97 -12.55 5.35
N PHE A 18 -3.41 -11.48 4.78
CA PHE A 18 -3.23 -10.16 5.35
C PHE A 18 -3.71 -9.11 4.36
N ASN A 19 -4.71 -8.32 4.78
CA ASN A 19 -5.32 -7.31 3.94
C ASN A 19 -4.91 -5.91 4.37
N ILE A 20 -4.59 -5.07 3.40
CA ILE A 20 -4.36 -3.64 3.60
C ILE A 20 -5.44 -2.90 2.80
N THR A 21 -6.34 -2.23 3.52
CA THR A 21 -7.28 -1.29 2.89
C THR A 21 -6.63 0.08 2.85
N LEU A 22 -6.51 0.67 1.67
CA LEU A 22 -6.06 2.04 1.47
C LEU A 22 -7.22 2.88 0.97
N ARG A 23 -7.37 4.08 1.53
CA ARG A 23 -8.30 5.08 1.03
C ARG A 23 -7.55 6.34 0.66
N LEU A 24 -7.68 6.75 -0.60
CA LEU A 24 -7.17 8.02 -1.10
C LEU A 24 -8.36 8.95 -1.35
N LYS A 25 -8.47 10.03 -0.58
CA LYS A 25 -9.62 10.95 -0.64
C LYS A 25 -9.19 12.35 -1.04
N ASN A 26 -9.98 12.99 -1.90
CA ASN A 26 -9.85 14.42 -2.16
C ASN A 26 -10.54 15.23 -1.06
N VAL A 27 -9.74 15.88 -0.23
CA VAL A 27 -10.22 16.75 0.87
C VAL A 27 -10.08 18.23 0.50
N GLY A 28 -9.71 18.55 -0.74
CA GLY A 28 -9.68 19.91 -1.27
C GLY A 28 -11.01 20.32 -1.91
N ALA A 29 -11.11 21.61 -2.25
CA ALA A 29 -12.28 22.19 -2.89
C ALA A 29 -12.29 22.09 -4.43
N ALA A 30 -11.25 21.50 -5.04
CA ALA A 30 -11.12 21.39 -6.49
C ALA A 30 -10.82 19.95 -6.93
N PRO A 31 -11.19 19.55 -8.16
CA PRO A 31 -10.87 18.22 -8.68
C PRO A 31 -9.36 17.98 -8.76
N VAL A 32 -8.94 16.74 -8.54
CA VAL A 32 -7.52 16.36 -8.56
C VAL A 32 -7.32 15.13 -9.44
N ARG A 33 -6.38 15.21 -10.38
CA ARG A 33 -5.95 14.06 -11.18
C ARG A 33 -4.86 13.29 -10.44
N VAL A 34 -5.04 11.98 -10.33
CA VAL A 34 -4.18 11.04 -9.60
C VAL A 34 -3.95 9.77 -10.41
N ILE A 35 -2.82 9.10 -10.20
CA ILE A 35 -2.67 7.69 -10.58
C ILE A 35 -3.37 6.85 -9.52
N ALA A 36 -4.18 5.88 -9.94
CA ALA A 36 -4.81 4.94 -9.03
C ALA A 36 -3.74 4.32 -8.09
N PRO A 37 -4.07 4.07 -6.82
CA PRO A 37 -3.13 3.41 -5.92
C PRO A 37 -2.84 2.00 -6.46
N MET A 38 -1.60 1.76 -6.84
CA MET A 38 -1.15 0.54 -7.52
C MET A 38 0.06 0.00 -6.77
N ARG A 39 -0.07 -1.25 -6.33
CA ARG A 39 0.96 -1.95 -5.55
C ARG A 39 2.30 -1.94 -6.29
N TRP A 40 3.36 -1.53 -5.60
CA TRP A 40 4.74 -1.45 -6.10
C TRP A 40 5.00 -0.44 -7.23
N ILE A 41 3.96 0.26 -7.71
CA ILE A 41 4.09 1.32 -8.73
C ILE A 41 3.94 2.68 -8.06
N SER A 42 2.72 3.00 -7.61
CA SER A 42 2.40 4.25 -6.90
C SER A 42 2.27 4.03 -5.40
N LEU A 43 2.35 2.78 -4.92
CA LEU A 43 2.30 2.41 -3.51
C LEU A 43 3.54 1.63 -3.09
N SER A 44 4.21 2.10 -2.05
CA SER A 44 5.19 1.34 -1.27
C SER A 44 4.57 0.95 0.07
N ILE A 45 4.84 -0.28 0.50
CA ILE A 45 4.32 -0.86 1.74
C ILE A 45 5.51 -1.40 2.53
N GLU A 46 5.67 -0.92 3.75
CA GLU A 46 6.70 -1.36 4.68
C GLU A 46 6.03 -1.84 5.97
N ILE A 47 6.56 -2.91 6.57
CA ILE A 47 6.03 -3.44 7.82
C ILE A 47 7.17 -3.50 8.83
N TYR A 48 6.89 -3.03 10.04
CA TYR A 48 7.82 -3.02 11.16
C TYR A 48 7.19 -3.77 12.34
N PHE A 49 7.98 -4.56 13.05
CA PHE A 49 7.60 -5.05 14.37
C PHE A 49 7.66 -3.91 15.40
N GLU A 50 6.97 -4.03 16.53
CA GLU A 50 6.90 -2.99 17.56
C GLU A 50 8.26 -2.52 18.10
N ASN A 51 9.28 -3.38 18.05
CA ASN A 51 10.66 -3.03 18.40
C ASN A 51 11.42 -2.25 17.30
N GLY A 52 10.76 -1.89 16.20
CA GLY A 52 11.33 -1.17 15.06
C GLY A 52 11.97 -2.06 13.99
N THR A 53 12.00 -3.39 14.16
CA THR A 53 12.58 -4.30 13.17
C THR A 53 11.75 -4.31 11.90
N GLN A 54 12.35 -3.98 10.75
CA GLN A 54 11.66 -4.08 9.47
C GLN A 54 11.49 -5.55 9.07
N ILE A 55 10.25 -5.95 8.79
CA ILE A 55 9.96 -7.22 8.16
C ILE A 55 10.25 -7.08 6.67
N LYS A 56 10.84 -8.10 6.04
CA LYS A 56 11.17 -8.04 4.60
C LYS A 56 10.08 -8.71 3.78
N TYR A 57 9.61 -8.00 2.77
CA TYR A 57 8.79 -8.60 1.71
C TYR A 57 9.60 -9.71 1.01
N SER A 58 9.03 -10.90 1.00
CA SER A 58 9.62 -12.11 0.42
C SER A 58 8.84 -12.61 -0.80
N GLY A 59 7.70 -11.99 -1.11
CA GLY A 59 6.86 -12.37 -2.24
C GLY A 59 7.51 -12.12 -3.60
N PRO A 60 6.94 -12.66 -4.67
CA PRO A 60 7.42 -12.42 -6.01
C PRO A 60 7.38 -10.93 -6.32
N ARG A 61 8.49 -10.37 -6.79
CA ARG A 61 8.49 -9.01 -7.35
C ARG A 61 7.73 -9.08 -8.68
N PRO A 62 6.57 -8.43 -8.83
CA PRO A 62 5.88 -8.43 -10.12
C PRO A 62 6.73 -7.72 -11.17
N SER A 63 6.66 -8.19 -12.42
CA SER A 63 7.09 -7.36 -13.55
C SER A 63 6.10 -6.21 -13.66
N LEU A 64 6.59 -4.99 -13.42
CA LEU A 64 5.73 -3.81 -13.42
C LEU A 64 5.76 -3.21 -14.82
N LEU A 65 4.62 -3.27 -15.51
CA LEU A 65 4.40 -2.41 -16.67
C LEU A 65 4.23 -0.96 -16.17
N PRO A 66 4.73 0.03 -16.93
CA PRO A 66 4.52 1.42 -16.59
C PRO A 66 3.01 1.72 -16.59
N PRO A 67 2.52 2.60 -15.70
CA PRO A 67 1.12 2.97 -15.67
C PRO A 67 0.70 3.66 -16.98
N THR A 68 -0.53 3.37 -17.41
CA THR A 68 -1.15 3.93 -18.62
C THR A 68 -2.22 4.96 -18.25
N ASP A 69 -2.77 5.65 -19.26
CA ASP A 69 -3.83 6.64 -19.05
C ASP A 69 -5.09 6.04 -18.41
N GLU A 70 -5.33 4.73 -18.57
CA GLU A 70 -6.42 4.01 -17.92
C GLU A 70 -6.28 3.96 -16.38
N ASN A 71 -5.05 4.07 -15.88
CA ASN A 71 -4.77 4.12 -14.46
C ASN A 71 -4.97 5.54 -13.88
N LEU A 72 -5.26 6.54 -14.71
CA LEU A 72 -5.55 7.89 -14.23
C LEU A 72 -7.00 8.03 -13.81
N LYS A 73 -7.19 8.66 -12.66
CA LYS A 73 -8.50 9.01 -12.13
C LYS A 73 -8.54 10.49 -11.82
N VAL A 74 -9.70 11.09 -12.04
CA VAL A 74 -10.00 12.45 -11.56
C VAL A 74 -10.91 12.27 -10.36
N LEU A 75 -10.47 12.75 -9.21
CA LEU A 75 -11.26 12.75 -7.97
C LEU A 75 -11.89 14.12 -7.78
N GLN A 76 -13.21 14.16 -7.77
CA GLN A 76 -13.98 15.34 -7.38
C GLN A 76 -13.81 15.63 -5.88
N PRO A 77 -14.09 16.86 -5.40
CA PRO A 77 -14.10 17.17 -3.98
C PRO A 77 -14.95 16.17 -3.19
N GLY A 78 -14.36 15.56 -2.16
CA GLY A 78 -15.02 14.57 -1.30
C GLY A 78 -14.98 13.13 -1.81
N GLU A 79 -14.64 12.87 -3.07
CA GLU A 79 -14.53 11.52 -3.62
C GLU A 79 -13.31 10.77 -3.07
N GLU A 80 -13.44 9.45 -3.00
CA GLU A 80 -12.38 8.55 -2.56
C GLU A 80 -12.17 7.37 -3.50
N ILE A 81 -10.92 6.93 -3.61
CA ILE A 81 -10.53 5.64 -4.17
C ILE A 81 -10.23 4.71 -3.01
N VAL A 82 -10.91 3.57 -2.97
CA VAL A 82 -10.65 2.51 -2.00
C VAL A 82 -9.98 1.34 -2.71
N GLY A 83 -8.78 0.98 -2.26
CA GLY A 83 -8.05 -0.21 -2.72
C GLY A 83 -7.91 -1.21 -1.58
N ILE A 84 -8.23 -2.48 -1.84
CA ILE A 84 -7.97 -3.58 -0.90
C ILE A 84 -6.84 -4.41 -1.50
N TYR A 85 -5.72 -4.50 -0.78
CA TYR A 85 -4.57 -5.28 -1.18
C TYR A 85 -4.44 -6.50 -0.30
N GLU A 86 -4.56 -7.66 -0.94
CA GLU A 86 -4.41 -8.95 -0.30
C GLU A 86 -2.97 -9.45 -0.42
N PHE A 87 -2.44 -9.93 0.68
CA PHE A 87 -1.10 -10.51 0.78
C PHE A 87 -1.15 -11.84 1.53
N SER A 88 -0.31 -12.76 1.12
CA SER A 88 -0.08 -14.01 1.83
C SER A 88 0.97 -13.83 2.92
N TRP A 89 0.76 -14.42 4.10
CA TRP A 89 1.75 -14.45 5.17
C TRP A 89 1.75 -15.80 5.87
N GLY A 90 2.89 -16.28 6.35
CA GLY A 90 2.95 -17.62 6.96
C GLY A 90 4.21 -17.82 7.78
N ARG A 91 4.58 -19.09 8.02
CA ARG A 91 5.89 -19.46 8.58
C ARG A 91 6.93 -19.64 7.47
N ARG A 92 8.21 -19.44 7.79
CA ARG A 92 9.31 -19.67 6.85
C ARG A 92 9.36 -21.18 6.53
N HIS A 93 9.28 -21.54 5.25
CA HIS A 93 9.38 -22.92 4.74
C HIS A 93 8.25 -23.89 5.13
N GLU A 94 7.00 -23.56 4.84
CA GLU A 94 5.95 -24.58 4.64
C GLU A 94 5.81 -24.85 3.13
N ASP A 95 6.19 -26.06 2.70
CA ASP A 95 5.86 -26.71 1.42
C ASP A 95 6.12 -25.92 0.12
N GLY A 96 7.28 -25.26 0.00
CA GLY A 96 7.74 -24.68 -1.27
C GLY A 96 6.92 -23.47 -1.79
N LYS A 97 5.96 -22.97 -1.01
CA LYS A 97 5.16 -21.78 -1.36
C LYS A 97 5.83 -20.52 -0.82
N ILE A 98 6.16 -19.59 -1.71
CA ILE A 98 6.69 -18.28 -1.35
C ILE A 98 5.54 -17.41 -0.83
N LYS A 99 5.56 -17.06 0.46
CA LYS A 99 4.63 -16.10 1.08
C LYS A 99 5.13 -14.67 0.89
N ASP A 100 4.22 -13.71 0.82
CA ASP A 100 4.57 -12.29 0.69
C ASP A 100 5.33 -11.78 1.92
N TRP A 101 4.87 -12.16 3.12
CA TRP A 101 5.44 -11.74 4.40
C TRP A 101 5.62 -12.91 5.37
N TYR A 102 6.64 -12.81 6.22
CA TYR A 102 6.88 -13.73 7.34
C TYR A 102 6.91 -12.91 8.62
N PHE A 103 6.02 -13.22 9.57
CA PHE A 103 5.94 -12.56 10.87
C PHE A 103 6.49 -13.49 11.96
N PRO A 104 7.78 -13.39 12.32
CA PRO A 104 8.44 -14.33 13.22
C PRO A 104 7.99 -14.25 14.68
N TRP A 105 7.43 -13.12 15.09
CA TRP A 105 7.10 -12.85 16.48
C TRP A 105 5.60 -12.63 16.67
N LYS A 106 5.07 -13.11 17.79
CA LYS A 106 3.80 -12.64 18.32
C LYS A 106 3.94 -11.17 18.74
N GLY A 107 2.91 -10.37 18.50
CA GLY A 107 2.84 -8.99 18.98
C GLY A 107 2.35 -8.02 17.92
N ARG A 108 2.65 -6.74 18.11
CA ARG A 108 2.14 -5.66 17.27
C ARG A 108 3.08 -5.34 16.12
N TYR A 109 2.48 -5.11 14.96
CA TYR A 109 3.17 -4.73 13.73
C TYR A 109 2.59 -3.43 13.20
N ARG A 110 3.46 -2.52 12.78
CA ARG A 110 3.11 -1.27 12.14
C ARG A 110 3.25 -1.41 10.63
N VAL A 111 2.19 -1.08 9.91
CA VAL A 111 2.21 -0.93 8.45
C VAL A 111 2.40 0.52 8.13
N VAL A 112 3.37 0.82 7.26
CA VAL A 112 3.60 2.14 6.70
C VAL A 112 3.33 2.05 5.21
N VAL A 113 2.36 2.83 4.73
CA VAL A 113 2.05 2.95 3.31
C VAL A 113 2.44 4.33 2.82
N THR A 114 3.18 4.34 1.72
CA THR A 114 3.64 5.54 1.05
C THR A 114 3.03 5.57 -0.35
N TYR A 115 2.16 6.53 -0.60
CA TYR A 115 1.58 6.80 -1.91
C TYR A 115 2.36 7.90 -2.62
N ASN A 116 2.93 7.55 -3.78
CA ASN A 116 3.61 8.47 -4.67
C ASN A 116 2.95 8.46 -6.06
N PRO A 117 2.24 9.53 -6.44
CA PRO A 117 1.63 9.62 -7.76
C PRO A 117 2.64 9.88 -8.89
N ASN A 118 3.89 10.27 -8.60
CA ASN A 118 4.93 10.47 -9.62
C ASN A 118 5.78 9.21 -9.75
N VAL A 119 5.26 8.26 -10.50
CA VAL A 119 5.93 7.00 -10.79
C VAL A 119 7.11 7.29 -11.72
N ARG A 120 8.34 7.00 -11.29
CA ARG A 120 9.60 7.32 -12.03
C ARG A 120 9.64 6.81 -13.47
N TYR A 121 8.89 5.76 -13.79
CA TYR A 121 8.86 5.12 -15.12
C TYR A 121 7.61 5.48 -15.95
N SER A 122 6.78 6.41 -15.46
CA SER A 122 5.59 6.86 -16.15
C SER A 122 5.89 8.00 -17.14
N LYS A 123 5.32 7.94 -18.34
CA LYS A 123 5.27 9.09 -19.26
C LYS A 123 4.21 10.13 -18.84
N ILE A 124 3.37 9.79 -17.86
CA ILE A 124 2.32 10.66 -17.36
C ILE A 124 2.93 11.64 -16.38
N THR A 125 2.99 12.91 -16.78
CA THR A 125 3.40 14.00 -15.90
C THR A 125 2.17 14.53 -15.16
N LEU A 126 2.18 14.44 -13.83
CA LEU A 126 1.22 15.14 -12.97
C LEU A 126 1.88 16.42 -12.44
N PRO A 127 1.74 17.57 -13.14
CA PRO A 127 2.58 18.76 -12.91
C PRO A 127 2.52 19.30 -11.48
N TYR A 128 1.41 19.10 -10.77
CA TYR A 128 1.19 19.61 -9.41
C TYR A 128 1.66 18.66 -8.29
N TRP A 129 2.19 17.48 -8.65
CA TRP A 129 2.48 16.43 -7.70
C TRP A 129 3.96 16.21 -7.42
N ARG A 130 4.88 16.85 -8.17
CA ARG A 130 6.31 16.50 -8.30
C ARG A 130 7.07 16.13 -7.01
N GLU A 131 6.65 16.60 -5.84
CA GLU A 131 7.30 16.32 -4.54
C GLU A 131 6.35 15.87 -3.42
N LYS A 132 5.04 15.72 -3.69
CA LYS A 132 4.07 15.33 -2.67
C LYS A 132 3.89 13.82 -2.62
N THR A 133 4.59 13.21 -1.67
CA THR A 133 4.34 11.85 -1.22
C THR A 133 3.36 11.89 -0.05
N LEU A 134 2.36 11.02 -0.04
CA LEU A 134 1.44 10.86 1.08
C LEU A 134 1.82 9.62 1.87
N ARG A 135 1.84 9.72 3.20
CA ARG A 135 2.16 8.61 4.10
C ARG A 135 1.03 8.40 5.09
N ALA A 136 0.64 7.15 5.28
CA ALA A 136 -0.22 6.72 6.36
C ALA A 136 0.39 5.50 7.05
N GLU A 137 0.09 5.34 8.33
CA GLU A 137 0.48 4.17 9.08
C GLU A 137 -0.63 3.75 10.03
N ASP A 138 -0.70 2.45 10.29
CA ASP A 138 -1.62 1.87 11.25
C ASP A 138 -1.04 0.55 11.78
N TRP A 139 -1.62 0.06 12.87
CA TRP A 139 -1.14 -1.10 13.60
C TRP A 139 -2.08 -2.30 13.43
N PHE A 140 -1.50 -3.49 13.42
CA PHE A 140 -2.23 -4.74 13.55
C PHE A 140 -1.51 -5.66 14.54
N GLU A 141 -2.23 -6.61 15.08
CA GLU A 141 -1.70 -7.60 16.02
C GLU A 141 -1.64 -8.98 15.36
N VAL A 142 -0.55 -9.69 15.64
CA VAL A 142 -0.37 -11.09 15.28
C VAL A 142 -0.33 -11.86 16.59
N GLU A 143 -1.37 -12.64 16.88
CA GLU A 143 -1.53 -13.34 18.17
C GLU A 143 -0.89 -14.74 18.21
N ARG A 144 -0.29 -15.18 17.10
CA ARG A 144 0.13 -16.57 16.87
C ARG A 144 1.43 -16.96 17.55
#